data_AF-A0A923UW92-F1
#
_entry.id   AF-A0A923UW92-F1
#
_cell.length_a   1.000
_cell.length_b   1.000
_cell.length_c   1.000
_cell.angle_alpha   90.00
_cell.angle_beta   90.00
_cell.angle_gamma   90.00
#
_symmetry.space_group_name_H-M   'P 1'
#
loop_
_entity.id
_entity.type
_entity.pdbx_description
1 polymer ?
#
loop_
_entity_poly.entity_id
_entity_poly.type
_entity_poly.pdbx_seq_one_letter_code
_entity_poly.pdbx_strand_id
1 'polypeptide(L)' 'MTAKKPGLYANIHAKQERIANGSGEHMNKSGSKDAPSVEDFKKAAKTEKKTPAKVSK' A
#
# COMPACT_ATOMS: atom_id res chain seq x y z
N MET A 1 -2.04 -1.70 23.11
CA MET A 1 -2.06 -2.67 22.00
C MET A 1 -1.75 -1.92 20.71
N THR A 2 -0.63 -2.18 20.03
CA THR A 2 -0.21 -1.39 18.86
C THR A 2 -0.97 -1.86 17.62
N ALA A 3 -1.74 -0.96 16.99
CA ALA A 3 -2.41 -1.28 15.73
C ALA A 3 -1.35 -1.53 14.65
N LYS A 4 -1.42 -2.69 13.99
CA LYS A 4 -0.47 -3.04 12.93
C LYS A 4 -0.62 -2.04 11.79
N LYS A 5 0.47 -1.35 11.43
CA LYS A 5 0.46 -0.37 10.35
C LYS A 5 0.04 -1.06 9.03
N PRO A 6 -0.84 -0.44 8.22
CA PRO A 6 -1.23 -0.97 6.92
C PRO A 6 -0.01 -1.18 6.02
N GLY A 7 -0.07 -2.25 5.21
CA GLY A 7 0.97 -2.59 4.25
C GLY A 7 1.07 -1.60 3.10
N LEU A 8 2.15 -1.70 2.29
CA LEU A 8 2.43 -0.79 1.19
C LEU A 8 1.24 -0.66 0.21
N TYR A 9 0.68 -1.79 -0.24
CA TYR A 9 -0.47 -1.79 -1.16
C TYR A 9 -1.72 -1.16 -0.56
N ALA A 10 -2.00 -1.40 0.72
CA ALA A 10 -3.15 -0.77 1.39
C ALA A 10 -3.04 0.76 1.38
N ASN A 11 -1.83 1.29 1.60
CA ASN A 11 -1.58 2.73 1.54
C ASN A 11 -1.71 3.28 0.12
N ILE A 12 -1.26 2.54 -0.89
CA ILE A 12 -1.41 2.92 -2.30
C ILE A 12 -2.90 2.99 -2.67
N HIS A 13 -3.70 1.98 -2.30
CA HIS A 13 -5.14 1.99 -2.54
C HIS A 13 -5.85 3.13 -1.82
N ALA A 14 -5.55 3.34 -0.53
CA ALA A 14 -6.13 4.45 0.23
C ALA A 14 -5.82 5.83 -0.41
N LYS A 15 -4.61 6.01 -0.95
CA LYS A 15 -4.26 7.21 -1.70
C LYS A 15 -5.03 7.31 -3.01
N GLN A 16 -5.16 6.23 -3.77
CA GLN A 16 -5.96 6.20 -5.00
C GLN A 16 -7.42 6.60 -4.73
N GLU A 17 -8.02 6.09 -3.66
CA GLU A 17 -9.38 6.44 -3.26
C GLU A 17 -9.51 7.92 -2.89
N ARG A 18 -8.55 8.48 -2.14
CA ARG A 18 -8.54 9.92 -1.83
C ARG A 18 -8.48 10.77 -3.09
N ILE A 19 -7.65 10.39 -4.05
CA ILE A 19 -7.53 11.06 -5.35
C ILE A 19 -8.86 10.94 -6.11
N ALA A 20 -9.47 9.76 -6.14
CA ALA A 20 -10.76 9.53 -6.80
C ALA A 20 -11.89 10.35 -6.16
N ASN A 21 -11.85 10.54 -4.84
CA ASN A 21 -12.79 11.37 -4.09
C ASN A 21 -12.51 12.88 -4.22
N GLY A 22 -11.53 13.29 -5.03
CA GLY A 22 -11.27 14.70 -5.31
C GLY A 22 -10.38 15.41 -4.29
N SER A 23 -9.45 14.70 -3.63
CA SER A 23 -8.52 15.34 -2.67
C SER A 23 -7.56 16.36 -3.28
N GLY A 24 -7.49 16.48 -4.61
CA GLY A 24 -6.53 17.34 -5.32
C GLY A 24 -5.08 16.82 -5.27
N GLU A 25 -4.85 15.64 -4.70
CA GLU A 25 -3.55 14.98 -4.72
C GLU A 25 -3.33 14.22 -6.04
N HIS A 26 -2.08 13.86 -6.31
CA HIS A 26 -1.72 12.99 -7.43
C HIS A 26 -0.84 11.82 -6.97
N MET A 27 -0.83 10.76 -7.77
CA MET A 27 0.09 9.66 -7.56
C MET A 27 1.51 10.12 -7.89
N ASN A 28 2.47 9.74 -7.06
CA ASN A 28 3.87 10.08 -7.30
C ASN A 28 4.36 9.29 -8.51
N LYS A 29 5.09 9.96 -9.40
CA LYS A 29 5.65 9.32 -10.60
C LYS A 29 6.64 8.24 -10.19
N SER A 30 6.58 7.08 -10.84
CA SER A 30 7.57 6.02 -10.64
C SER A 30 9.00 6.55 -10.77
N GLY A 31 9.84 6.31 -9.76
CA GLY A 31 11.23 6.78 -9.73
C GLY A 31 11.43 8.21 -9.22
N SER A 32 10.38 8.91 -8.77
CA SER A 32 10.57 10.14 -7.99
C SER A 32 11.06 9.80 -6.58
N LYS A 33 11.73 10.76 -5.92
CA LYS A 33 12.22 10.60 -4.55
C LYS A 33 11.12 10.25 -3.54
N ASP A 34 9.89 10.73 -3.81
CA ASP A 34 8.72 10.53 -2.94
C ASP A 34 7.87 9.32 -3.35
N ALA A 35 8.21 8.62 -4.44
CA ALA A 35 7.53 7.41 -4.85
C ALA A 35 8.09 6.18 -4.09
N PRO A 36 7.27 5.16 -3.82
CA PRO A 36 7.77 3.90 -3.29
C PRO A 36 8.87 3.32 -4.19
N SER A 37 9.95 2.84 -3.58
CA SER A 37 11.07 2.25 -4.31
C SER A 37 10.72 0.86 -4.82
N VAL A 38 11.41 0.41 -5.87
CA VAL A 38 11.34 -0.98 -6.35
C VAL A 38 11.66 -1.96 -5.23
N GLU A 39 12.55 -1.60 -4.29
CA GLU A 39 12.84 -2.41 -3.11
C GLU A 39 11.66 -2.55 -2.16
N ASP A 40 10.85 -1.51 -2.00
CA ASP A 40 9.67 -1.52 -1.13
C ASP A 40 8.61 -2.46 -1.70
N PHE A 41 8.41 -2.44 -3.01
CA PHE A 41 7.55 -3.42 -3.70
C PHE A 41 8.08 -4.85 -3.54
N LYS A 42 9.40 -5.07 -3.67
CA LYS A 42 10.02 -6.38 -3.44
C LYS A 42 9.86 -6.85 -1.99
N LYS A 43 9.97 -5.96 -1.00
CA LYS A 43 9.76 -6.26 0.42
C LYS A 43 8.29 -6.58 0.69
N ALA A 44 7.37 -5.77 0.16
CA ALA A 44 5.93 -5.98 0.29
C ALA A 44 5.50 -7.35 -0.27
N ALA A 45 5.94 -7.71 -1.48
CA ALA A 45 5.66 -9.01 -2.10
C ALA A 45 6.21 -10.20 -1.29
N LYS A 46 7.34 -10.04 -0.59
CA LYS A 46 7.87 -11.07 0.32
C LYS A 46 7.02 -11.22 1.57
N THR A 47 6.45 -10.13 2.07
CA THR A 47 5.57 -10.12 3.26
C THR A 47 4.16 -10.61 2.98
N GLU A 48 3.73 -10.70 1.73
CA GLU A 48 2.43 -11.29 1.34
C GLU A 48 2.35 -12.81 1.61
N LYS A 49 3.48 -13.45 1.95
CA LYS A 49 3.45 -14.83 2.44
C LYS A 49 2.90 -14.87 3.87
N LYS A 50 1.66 -15.37 3.94
CA LYS A 50 0.81 -15.68 5.11
C LYS A 50 -0.24 -14.62 5.43
N THR A 51 -1.27 -14.54 4.59
CA THR A 51 -2.61 -14.68 5.17
C THR A 51 -2.91 -16.18 5.26
N PRO A 52 -3.19 -16.75 6.45
CA PRO A 52 -4.05 -17.93 6.45
C PRO A 52 -5.33 -17.53 5.72
N ALA A 53 -5.82 -18.42 4.86
CA ALA A 53 -7.12 -18.28 4.21
C ALA A 53 -8.11 -17.63 5.20
N LYS A 54 -8.91 -16.68 4.72
CA LYS A 54 -10.12 -16.27 5.41
C LYS A 54 -10.74 -17.54 6.00
N VAL A 55 -10.72 -17.69 7.32
CA VAL A 55 -11.78 -18.42 8.02
C VAL A 55 -12.98 -17.51 7.85
N SER A 56 -13.56 -17.59 6.65
CA SER A 56 -14.92 -17.18 6.40
C SER A 56 -15.78 -18.28 6.99
N LYS A 57 -16.08 -18.15 8.28
CA LYS A 57 -17.39 -18.47 8.84
C LYS A 57 -17.55 -17.73 10.16
#